data_AF-A0A820JMN0-F1
#
_entry.id   AF-A0A820JMN0-F1
#
_cell.length_a   1.000
_cell.length_b   1.000
_cell.length_c   1.000
_cell.angle_alpha   90.00
_cell.angle_beta   90.00
_cell.angle_gamma   90.00
#
_symmetry.space_group_name_H-M   'P 1'
#
loop_
_entity.id
_entity.type
_entity.pdbx_description
1 polymer ?
#
loop_
_entity_poly.entity_id
_entity_poly.type
_entity_poly.pdbx_seq_one_letter_code
_entity_poly.pdbx_strand_id
1 'polypeptide(L)'
;DCFVYGAKTIIRNFGIDMKSISFDIYDRNEIESTCHLNQRSLLTLALILGSDYDSQGIQGIGRENALKFLQLIPTNIDPVDYLRTVLTRNNPQNKYEQKILNILKDNNKKNLKNFDKIVKEYSSSELDNLPLIVSIASIKWLKPVRVKELQLYMKKKLGWIESYTFIKVRY
;
A
#
# COMPACT_ATOMS: atom_id res chain seq x y z
N ASP A 1 1.10 -0.88 0.56
CA ASP A 1 0.14 0.21 0.88
C ASP A 1 -1.31 -0.16 0.66
N CYS A 2 -1.73 -0.69 -0.49
CA CYS A 2 -3.13 -1.09 -0.69
C CYS A 2 -3.67 -2.06 0.40
N PHE A 3 -2.87 -3.04 0.83
CA PHE A 3 -3.25 -3.92 1.95
C PHE A 3 -3.36 -3.18 3.28
N VAL A 4 -2.54 -2.15 3.51
CA VAL A 4 -2.61 -1.30 4.70
C VAL A 4 -3.91 -0.48 4.70
N TYR A 5 -4.40 -0.10 3.52
CA TYR A 5 -5.63 0.65 3.32
C TYR A 5 -6.93 -0.13 3.47
N GLY A 6 -6.93 -1.45 3.36
CA GLY A 6 -8.20 -2.19 3.32
C GLY A 6 -8.36 -3.19 2.18
N ALA A 7 -7.46 -3.17 1.18
CA ALA A 7 -7.61 -4.06 0.03
C ALA A 7 -7.61 -5.53 0.47
N LYS A 8 -8.58 -6.30 -0.04
CA LYS A 8 -8.68 -7.74 0.20
C LYS A 8 -7.83 -8.53 -0.78
N THR A 9 -7.86 -8.15 -2.05
CA THR A 9 -7.15 -8.85 -3.12
C THR A 9 -6.41 -7.83 -3.97
N ILE A 10 -5.15 -8.13 -4.31
CA ILE A 10 -4.31 -7.30 -5.16
C ILE A 10 -3.86 -8.12 -6.36
N ILE A 11 -4.07 -7.56 -7.56
CA ILE A 11 -3.46 -8.06 -8.79
C ILE A 11 -2.19 -7.23 -9.02
N ARG A 12 -1.05 -7.91 -9.13
CA ARG A 12 0.26 -7.29 -9.36
C ARG A 12 0.91 -7.88 -10.60
N ASN A 13 1.89 -7.17 -11.16
CA ASN A 13 2.68 -7.61 -12.30
C ASN A 13 1.82 -8.02 -13.51
N PHE A 14 0.72 -7.30 -13.73
CA PHE A 14 -0.16 -7.52 -14.86
C PHE A 14 0.59 -7.20 -16.16
N GLY A 15 0.88 -8.24 -16.93
CA GLY A 15 1.57 -8.19 -18.20
C GLY A 15 0.77 -8.91 -19.28
N ILE A 16 0.76 -8.33 -20.47
CA ILE A 16 0.21 -8.95 -21.67
C ILE A 16 1.37 -9.04 -22.67
N ASP A 17 1.72 -10.26 -23.05
CA ASP A 17 2.62 -10.53 -24.17
C ASP A 17 1.85 -11.21 -25.32
N MET A 18 2.53 -11.47 -26.45
CA MET A 18 1.87 -12.06 -27.63
C MET A 18 1.36 -13.50 -27.40
N LYS A 19 1.83 -14.18 -26.35
CA LYS A 19 1.62 -15.60 -26.08
C LYS A 19 0.87 -15.86 -24.76
N SER A 20 0.89 -14.92 -23.83
CA SER A 20 0.41 -15.11 -22.46
C SER A 20 0.00 -13.80 -21.80
N ILE A 21 -0.94 -13.93 -20.87
CA ILE A 21 -1.28 -12.91 -19.89
C ILE A 21 -0.77 -13.43 -18.55
N SER A 22 0.06 -12.63 -17.87
CA SER A 22 0.64 -12.98 -16.57
C SER A 22 0.23 -11.97 -15.52
N PHE A 23 -0.08 -12.45 -14.32
CA PHE A 23 -0.30 -11.60 -13.14
C PHE A 23 -0.11 -12.44 -11.88
N ASP A 24 0.22 -11.75 -10.78
CA ASP A 24 0.23 -12.32 -9.44
C ASP A 24 -1.02 -11.88 -8.69
N ILE A 25 -1.68 -12.80 -7.99
CA ILE A 25 -2.76 -12.48 -7.06
C ILE A 25 -2.24 -12.64 -5.64
N TYR A 26 -2.47 -11.62 -4.82
CA TYR A 26 -2.23 -11.68 -3.39
C TYR A 26 -3.56 -11.45 -2.67
N ASP A 27 -3.91 -12.35 -1.75
CA ASP A 27 -5.11 -12.23 -0.92
C ASP A 27 -4.75 -11.95 0.55
N ARG A 28 -5.51 -11.06 1.19
CA ARG A 28 -5.33 -10.69 2.59
C ARG A 28 -5.53 -11.88 3.53
N ASN A 29 -6.53 -12.73 3.28
CA ASN A 29 -6.80 -13.87 4.16
C ASN A 29 -5.65 -14.89 4.07
N GLU A 30 -5.06 -15.05 2.89
CA GLU A 30 -3.87 -15.88 2.70
C GLU A 30 -2.67 -15.29 3.46
N ILE A 31 -2.44 -13.98 3.38
CA ILE A 31 -1.37 -13.31 4.15
C ILE A 31 -1.59 -13.47 5.65
N GLU A 32 -2.81 -13.31 6.14
CA GLU A 32 -3.13 -13.46 7.57
C GLU A 32 -2.96 -14.90 8.06
N SER A 33 -3.38 -15.89 7.27
CA SER A 33 -3.28 -17.30 7.65
C SER A 33 -1.85 -17.86 7.54
N THR A 34 -1.07 -17.45 6.53
CA THR A 34 0.28 -17.98 6.27
C THR A 34 1.39 -17.19 6.95
N CYS A 35 1.25 -15.86 6.99
CA CYS A 35 2.29 -14.97 7.53
C CYS A 35 1.93 -14.43 8.92
N HIS A 36 0.71 -14.63 9.39
CA HIS A 36 0.20 -14.04 10.65
C HIS A 36 0.29 -12.51 10.67
N LEU A 37 0.12 -11.88 9.51
CA LEU A 37 0.17 -10.43 9.34
C LEU A 37 -1.21 -9.88 9.01
N ASN A 38 -1.86 -9.28 10.01
CA ASN A 38 -3.11 -8.54 9.80
C ASN A 38 -2.82 -7.11 9.31
N GLN A 39 -3.88 -6.37 8.97
CA GLN A 39 -3.77 -4.99 8.48
C GLN A 39 -2.96 -4.06 9.40
N ARG A 40 -3.08 -4.23 10.74
CA ARG A 40 -2.33 -3.42 11.72
C ARG A 40 -0.86 -3.83 11.78
N SER A 41 -0.54 -5.12 11.67
CA SER A 41 0.83 -5.61 11.50
C SER A 41 1.48 -5.04 10.24
N LEU A 42 0.74 -5.00 9.12
CA LEU A 42 1.22 -4.42 7.86
C LEU A 42 1.45 -2.90 7.98
N LEU A 43 0.59 -2.18 8.70
CA LEU A 43 0.81 -0.76 9.02
C LEU A 43 2.08 -0.56 9.85
N THR A 44 2.32 -1.39 10.86
CA THR A 44 3.56 -1.36 11.64
C THR A 44 4.79 -1.65 10.78
N LEU A 45 4.71 -2.57 9.81
CA LEU A 45 5.79 -2.79 8.84
C LEU A 45 6.03 -1.56 7.96
N ALA A 46 4.96 -0.91 7.47
CA ALA A 46 5.07 0.32 6.67
C ALA A 46 5.74 1.46 7.46
N LEU A 47 5.48 1.56 8.77
CA LEU A 47 6.12 2.55 9.66
C LEU A 47 7.60 2.24 9.92
N ILE A 48 7.98 0.97 9.98
CA ILE A 48 9.36 0.55 10.28
C ILE A 48 10.23 0.52 9.01
N LEU A 49 9.72 -0.06 7.92
CA LEU A 49 10.46 -0.31 6.69
C LEU A 49 10.34 0.85 5.68
N GLY A 50 9.35 1.71 5.88
CA GLY A 50 8.97 2.75 4.94
C GLY A 50 7.79 2.36 4.05
N SER A 51 7.21 3.39 3.44
CA SER A 51 5.99 3.35 2.63
C SER A 51 5.91 4.56 1.68
N ASP A 52 4.80 4.71 0.94
CA ASP A 52 4.61 5.87 0.07
C ASP A 52 4.54 7.20 0.85
N TYR A 53 4.15 7.17 2.13
CA TYR A 53 4.12 8.35 3.01
C TYR A 53 5.45 8.64 3.71
N ASP A 54 6.32 7.63 3.83
CA ASP A 54 7.65 7.77 4.39
C ASP A 54 8.57 6.73 3.75
N SER A 55 9.24 7.13 2.67
CA SER A 55 10.15 6.25 1.94
C SER A 55 11.35 5.73 2.76
N GLN A 56 11.67 6.36 3.90
CA GLN A 56 12.86 6.00 4.68
C GLN A 56 12.55 5.07 5.84
N GLY A 57 11.40 5.25 6.50
CA GLY A 57 11.08 4.56 7.74
C GLY A 57 12.23 4.65 8.75
N ILE A 58 12.49 3.55 9.44
CA ILE A 58 13.61 3.43 10.38
C ILE A 58 14.85 2.87 9.66
N GLN A 59 15.64 3.77 9.06
CA GLN A 59 16.89 3.43 8.38
C GLN A 59 17.81 2.53 9.25
N GLY A 60 18.19 1.37 8.72
CA GLY A 60 19.00 0.38 9.44
C GLY A 60 18.18 -0.78 10.03
N ILE A 61 16.85 -0.73 9.94
CA ILE A 61 15.97 -1.86 10.20
C ILE A 61 15.51 -2.48 8.87
N GLY A 62 16.05 -3.66 8.56
CA GLY A 62 15.60 -4.47 7.43
C GLY A 62 14.38 -5.35 7.76
N ARG A 63 13.79 -5.96 6.72
CA ARG A 63 12.61 -6.83 6.77
C ARG A 63 12.66 -7.88 7.88
N GLU A 64 13.79 -8.58 8.02
CA GLU A 64 13.94 -9.65 9.01
C GLU A 64 13.81 -9.14 10.45
N ASN A 65 14.43 -8.00 10.76
CA ASN A 65 14.35 -7.39 12.09
C ASN A 65 12.94 -6.85 12.36
N ALA A 66 12.27 -6.30 11.35
CA ALA A 66 10.90 -5.82 11.47
C ALA A 66 9.89 -6.96 11.74
N LEU A 67 10.06 -8.11 11.05
CA LEU A 67 9.24 -9.29 11.30
C LEU A 67 9.50 -9.90 12.68
N LYS A 68 10.77 -10.01 13.08
CA LYS A 68 11.14 -10.47 14.43
C LYS A 68 10.61 -9.55 15.53
N PHE A 69 10.59 -8.24 15.27
CA PHE A 69 9.95 -7.27 16.16
C PHE A 69 8.44 -7.57 16.31
N LEU A 70 7.73 -7.76 15.20
CA LEU A 70 6.30 -8.07 15.21
C LEU A 70 5.98 -9.38 15.95
N GLN A 71 6.79 -10.42 15.77
CA GLN A 71 6.60 -11.73 16.42
C GLN A 71 6.71 -11.68 17.95
N LEU A 72 7.37 -10.66 18.51
CA LEU A 72 7.47 -10.47 19.96
C LEU A 72 6.31 -9.66 20.55
N ILE A 73 5.43 -9.11 19.71
CA ILE A 73 4.28 -8.35 20.19
C ILE A 73 3.25 -9.34 20.75
N PRO A 74 2.80 -9.16 22.01
CA PRO A 74 1.72 -9.96 22.56
C PRO A 74 0.47 -9.91 21.69
N THR A 75 -0.21 -11.04 21.51
CA THR A 75 -1.36 -11.18 20.60
C THR A 75 -2.56 -10.29 20.98
N ASN A 76 -2.65 -9.86 22.23
CA ASN A 76 -3.70 -8.97 22.74
C ASN A 76 -3.35 -7.47 22.62
N ILE A 77 -2.20 -7.11 22.06
CA ILE A 77 -1.77 -5.72 21.90
C ILE A 77 -1.76 -5.37 20.41
N ASP A 78 -2.31 -4.21 20.09
CA ASP A 78 -2.25 -3.68 18.73
C ASP A 78 -0.80 -3.37 18.31
N PRO A 79 -0.32 -3.87 17.16
CA PRO A 79 1.06 -3.69 16.72
C PRO A 79 1.52 -2.24 16.58
N VAL A 80 0.63 -1.31 16.26
CA VAL A 80 0.97 0.12 16.08
C VAL A 80 1.07 0.79 17.44
N ASP A 81 0.18 0.46 18.38
CA ASP A 81 0.21 0.97 19.75
C ASP A 81 1.42 0.41 20.53
N TYR A 82 1.79 -0.83 20.27
CA TYR A 82 3.02 -1.41 20.81
C TYR A 82 4.24 -0.63 20.31
N LEU A 83 4.34 -0.39 19.00
CA LEU A 83 5.42 0.42 18.42
C LEU A 83 5.44 1.82 19.04
N ARG A 84 4.29 2.50 19.14
CA ARG A 84 4.15 3.79 19.84
C ARG A 84 4.73 3.74 21.26
N THR A 85 4.43 2.68 22.00
CA THR A 85 4.95 2.46 23.36
C THR A 85 6.46 2.20 23.38
N VAL A 86 7.01 1.50 22.39
CA VAL A 86 8.47 1.33 22.23
C VAL A 86 9.14 2.69 22.07
N LEU A 87 8.57 3.55 21.26
CA LEU A 87 9.14 4.84 20.90
C LEU A 87 9.12 5.86 22.04
N THR A 88 8.21 5.70 23.00
CA THR A 88 8.07 6.57 24.17
C THR A 88 8.74 6.02 25.43
N ARG A 89 8.95 4.70 25.53
CA ARG A 89 9.58 4.09 26.72
C ARG A 89 11.11 4.27 26.70
N ASN A 90 11.69 4.44 27.88
CA ASN A 90 13.14 4.60 28.03
C ASN A 90 13.90 3.25 28.10
N ASN A 91 13.21 2.17 28.50
CA ASN A 91 13.82 0.86 28.72
C ASN A 91 13.30 -0.18 27.68
N PRO A 92 14.16 -0.70 26.78
CA PRO A 92 13.79 -1.76 25.86
C PRO A 92 13.61 -3.09 26.60
N GLN A 93 12.61 -3.87 26.20
CA GLN A 93 12.29 -5.18 26.75
C GLN A 93 12.95 -6.33 25.96
N ASN A 94 13.40 -6.04 24.73
CA ASN A 94 14.06 -7.03 23.88
C ASN A 94 15.10 -6.37 22.96
N LYS A 95 15.96 -7.20 22.35
CA LYS A 95 17.05 -6.74 21.49
C LYS A 95 16.58 -5.99 20.23
N TYR A 96 15.38 -6.24 19.74
CA TYR A 96 14.86 -5.57 18.54
C TYR A 96 14.32 -4.17 18.87
N GLU A 97 13.65 -4.02 20.01
CA GLU A 97 13.33 -2.71 20.58
C GLU A 97 14.59 -1.89 20.83
N GLN A 98 15.60 -2.51 21.47
CA GLN A 98 16.88 -1.84 21.73
C GLN A 98 17.53 -1.37 20.43
N LYS A 99 17.50 -2.20 19.37
CA LYS A 99 18.03 -1.84 18.06
C LYS A 99 17.29 -0.66 17.45
N ILE A 100 15.95 -0.67 17.47
CA ILE A 100 15.11 0.45 16.99
C ILE A 100 15.46 1.73 17.77
N LEU A 101 15.54 1.66 19.09
CA LEU A 101 15.81 2.82 19.94
C LEU A 101 17.22 3.39 19.75
N ASN A 102 18.24 2.54 19.58
CA ASN A 102 19.60 3.00 19.32
C ASN A 102 19.68 3.77 18.00
N ILE A 103 19.10 3.23 16.92
CA ILE A 103 19.05 3.90 15.61
C ILE A 103 18.36 5.26 15.70
N LEU A 104 17.28 5.38 16.47
CA LEU A 104 16.54 6.63 16.60
C LEU A 104 17.26 7.68 17.46
N LYS A 105 18.06 7.25 18.44
CA LYS A 105 18.94 8.12 19.22
C LYS A 105 20.07 8.69 18.36
N ASP A 106 20.69 7.85 17.53
CA ASP A 106 21.81 8.24 16.66
C ASP A 106 21.36 9.21 15.55
N ASN A 107 20.13 9.06 15.05
CA ASN A 107 19.58 9.85 13.93
C ASN A 107 18.78 11.10 14.32
N ASN A 108 18.96 11.64 15.54
CA ASN A 108 18.32 12.88 15.99
C ASN A 108 16.77 12.90 15.85
N LYS A 109 16.08 11.80 16.20
CA LYS A 109 14.59 11.67 16.19
C LYS A 109 13.88 12.06 14.88
N LYS A 110 14.58 12.27 13.76
CA LYS A 110 13.97 12.80 12.52
C LYS A 110 12.94 11.85 11.91
N ASN A 111 13.14 10.54 12.06
CA ASN A 111 12.39 9.52 11.31
C ASN A 111 11.01 9.17 11.90
N LEU A 112 10.55 9.87 12.96
CA LEU A 112 9.22 9.65 13.52
C LEU A 112 8.39 10.91 13.79
N LYS A 113 8.83 12.06 13.28
CA LYS A 113 8.04 13.31 13.39
C LYS A 113 6.65 13.20 12.77
N ASN A 114 6.44 12.24 11.87
CA ASN A 114 5.19 12.04 11.13
C ASN A 114 4.44 10.77 11.53
N PHE A 115 4.84 10.05 12.59
CA PHE A 115 4.21 8.76 12.95
C PHE A 115 2.68 8.86 13.04
N ASP A 116 2.18 9.79 13.85
CA ASP A 116 0.73 10.00 14.03
C ASP A 116 0.05 10.45 12.75
N LYS A 117 0.75 11.25 11.93
CA LYS A 117 0.23 11.69 10.63
C LYS A 117 0.06 10.52 9.67
N ILE A 118 1.04 9.62 9.59
CA ILE A 118 1.00 8.44 8.71
C ILE A 118 -0.05 7.44 9.20
N VAL A 119 -0.10 7.16 10.50
CA VAL A 119 -1.14 6.30 11.08
C VAL A 119 -2.52 6.86 10.78
N LYS A 120 -2.68 8.19 10.95
CA LYS A 120 -3.92 8.87 10.58
C LYS A 120 -4.21 8.72 9.10
N GLU A 121 -3.24 8.91 8.20
CA GLU A 121 -3.45 8.82 6.75
C GLU A 121 -3.97 7.44 6.31
N TYR A 122 -3.37 6.35 6.80
CA TYR A 122 -3.87 4.99 6.50
C TYR A 122 -5.20 4.65 7.18
N SER A 123 -5.53 5.36 8.27
CA SER A 123 -6.80 5.21 8.99
C SER A 123 -7.87 6.18 8.50
N SER A 124 -7.48 7.21 7.74
CA SER A 124 -8.34 8.21 7.14
C SER A 124 -8.91 7.57 5.89
N SER A 125 -10.03 6.91 6.06
CA SER A 125 -10.86 6.50 4.96
C SER A 125 -11.48 7.74 4.31
N GLU A 126 -10.69 8.48 3.54
CA GLU A 126 -11.25 9.42 2.55
C GLU A 126 -12.24 8.68 1.60
N LEU A 127 -12.14 7.35 1.52
CA LEU A 127 -13.11 6.45 0.89
C LEU A 127 -14.42 6.24 1.68
N ASP A 128 -14.44 6.30 3.01
CA ASP A 128 -15.69 6.18 3.81
C ASP A 128 -16.45 7.51 3.87
N ASN A 129 -15.74 8.62 3.68
CA ASN A 129 -16.32 9.96 3.57
C ASN A 129 -16.81 10.29 2.15
N LEU A 130 -16.58 9.42 1.17
CA LEU A 130 -17.31 9.51 -0.09
C LEU A 130 -18.79 9.29 0.24
N PRO A 131 -19.68 10.22 -0.13
CA PRO A 131 -21.09 10.02 0.13
C PRO A 131 -21.49 8.66 -0.43
N LEU A 132 -22.23 7.89 0.36
CA LEU A 132 -22.87 6.60 0.02
C LEU A 132 -23.52 6.58 -1.39
N ILE A 133 -23.73 7.74 -2.00
CA ILE A 133 -24.11 7.98 -3.40
C ILE A 133 -23.22 7.21 -4.40
N VAL A 134 -21.91 7.03 -4.16
CA VAL A 134 -21.06 6.24 -5.07
C VAL A 134 -21.30 4.73 -4.91
N SER A 135 -21.80 4.27 -3.76
CA SER A 135 -22.01 2.85 -3.44
C SER A 135 -23.08 2.16 -4.29
N ILE A 136 -23.89 2.88 -5.08
CA ILE A 136 -24.92 2.26 -5.95
C ILE A 136 -24.93 2.86 -7.35
N ALA A 137 -24.00 3.77 -7.68
CA ALA A 137 -23.80 4.12 -9.08
C ALA A 137 -23.23 2.89 -9.78
N SER A 138 -24.10 2.09 -10.40
CA SER A 138 -23.70 0.98 -11.25
C SER A 138 -22.65 1.52 -12.21
N ILE A 139 -21.39 1.10 -12.08
CA ILE A 139 -20.37 1.46 -13.04
C ILE A 139 -20.82 0.81 -14.35
N LYS A 140 -21.40 1.63 -15.24
CA LYS A 140 -21.88 1.17 -16.53
C LYS A 140 -20.71 1.19 -17.49
N TRP A 141 -20.32 0.01 -17.94
CA TRP A 141 -19.42 -0.12 -19.07
C TRP A 141 -20.17 0.30 -20.34
N LEU A 142 -19.84 1.49 -20.85
CA LEU A 142 -20.34 1.95 -22.14
C LEU A 142 -19.42 1.42 -23.23
N LYS A 143 -20.00 1.03 -24.38
CA LYS A 143 -19.20 0.79 -25.59
C LYS A 143 -18.38 2.06 -25.91
N PRO A 144 -17.23 1.96 -26.59
CA PRO A 144 -16.55 3.14 -27.14
C PRO A 144 -17.44 3.82 -28.21
N VAL A 145 -18.46 4.59 -27.80
CA VAL A 145 -19.49 5.13 -28.69
C VAL A 145 -18.92 6.25 -29.58
N ARG A 146 -17.75 6.80 -29.24
CA ARG A 146 -17.19 8.01 -29.85
C ARG A 146 -15.90 7.76 -30.62
N VAL A 147 -15.93 6.80 -31.54
CA VAL A 147 -14.78 6.43 -32.38
C VAL A 147 -14.18 7.62 -33.12
N LYS A 148 -15.03 8.55 -33.63
CA LYS A 148 -14.55 9.79 -34.28
C LYS A 148 -13.80 10.72 -33.34
N GLU A 149 -14.29 10.91 -32.11
CA GLU A 149 -13.60 11.74 -31.11
C GLU A 149 -12.27 11.11 -30.71
N LEU A 150 -12.23 9.78 -30.55
CA LEU A 150 -11.02 9.05 -30.28
C LEU A 150 -10.02 9.13 -31.44
N GLN A 151 -10.48 9.05 -32.69
CA GLN A 151 -9.65 9.24 -33.89
C GLN A 151 -9.02 10.63 -33.91
N LEU A 152 -9.81 11.68 -33.69
CA LEU A 152 -9.30 13.05 -33.61
C LEU A 152 -8.29 13.22 -32.46
N TYR A 153 -8.59 12.64 -31.30
CA TYR A 153 -7.70 12.65 -30.14
C TYR A 153 -6.36 11.96 -30.43
N MET A 154 -6.40 10.74 -30.98
CA MET A 154 -5.19 9.97 -31.30
C MET A 154 -4.38 10.60 -32.44
N LYS A 155 -5.04 11.19 -33.45
CA LYS A 155 -4.36 11.98 -34.49
C LYS A 155 -3.63 13.16 -33.88
N LYS A 156 -4.27 13.89 -32.96
CA LYS A 156 -3.66 15.04 -32.28
C LYS A 156 -2.54 14.66 -31.32
N LYS A 157 -2.70 13.58 -30.56
CA LYS A 157 -1.77 13.20 -29.47
C LYS A 157 -0.64 12.27 -29.90
N LEU A 158 -0.91 11.37 -30.84
CA LEU A 158 0.00 10.31 -31.25
C LEU A 158 0.31 10.33 -32.76
N GLY A 159 -0.28 11.27 -33.53
CA GLY A 159 -0.09 11.34 -34.97
C GLY A 159 -0.75 10.18 -35.74
N TRP A 160 -1.62 9.41 -35.09
CA TRP A 160 -2.26 8.26 -35.73
C TRP A 160 -3.18 8.71 -36.86
N ILE A 161 -3.05 8.05 -38.01
CA ILE A 161 -4.05 8.18 -39.07
C ILE A 161 -5.37 7.56 -38.60
N GLU A 162 -6.48 8.13 -39.05
CA GLU A 162 -7.82 7.78 -38.55
C GLU A 162 -8.16 6.29 -38.75
N SER A 163 -7.71 5.71 -39.87
CA SER A 163 -7.85 4.28 -40.18
C SER A 163 -7.10 3.38 -39.20
N TYR A 164 -5.93 3.79 -38.72
CA TYR A 164 -5.13 3.01 -37.77
C TYR A 164 -5.78 2.96 -36.40
N THR A 165 -6.29 4.10 -35.90
CA THR A 165 -7.09 4.14 -34.67
C THR A 165 -8.32 3.26 -34.77
N PHE A 166 -9.01 3.30 -35.92
CA PHE A 166 -10.18 2.46 -36.15
C PHE A 166 -9.85 0.98 -36.06
N ILE A 167 -8.76 0.52 -36.70
CA ILE A 167 -8.31 -0.88 -36.65
C ILE A 167 -8.04 -1.33 -35.21
N LYS A 168 -7.49 -0.46 -34.36
CA LYS A 168 -7.11 -0.82 -32.97
C LYS A 168 -8.28 -0.83 -31.99
N VAL A 169 -9.37 -0.12 -32.27
CA VAL A 169 -10.49 0.07 -31.32
C VAL A 169 -11.78 -0.64 -31.76
N ARG A 170 -11.77 -1.29 -32.93
CA ARG A 170 -12.97 -1.95 -33.50
C ARG A 170 -13.45 -3.20 -32.74
N TYR A 171 -12.73 -3.67 -31.71
CA TYR A 171 -13.10 -4.85 -30.94
C TYR A 171 -14.13 -4.54 -29.85
#